data_AF-A0A929ZCV6-F1
#
_entry.id   AF-A0A929ZCV6-F1
#
_cell.length_a   1.000
_cell.length_b   1.000
_cell.length_c   1.000
_cell.angle_alpha   90.00
_cell.angle_beta   90.00
_cell.angle_gamma   90.00
#
_symmetry.space_group_name_H-M   'P 1'
#
loop_
_entity.id
_entity.type
_entity.pdbx_description
1 polymer ?
#
loop_
_entity_poly.entity_id
_entity_poly.type
_entity_poly.pdbx_seq_one_letter_code
_entity_poly.pdbx_strand_id
1 'polypeptide(L)'
;TQKRGSISMVKPTGWHLAKYDFIDGKYLYNRCHLIAYELSGENANVQNLITGTRYMNVVGMQPFEDKTAWYILRTGNHVLYRCTPIFEGDNLLATGVLLEARSIEDHGEGICFNVFCYNVQPNIKIDYHTGDHQLVVQD
;
A
#
# COMPACT_ATOMS: atom_id res chain seq x y z
N THR A 1 1.53 -2.75 20.28
CA THR A 1 0.29 -3.17 19.58
C THR A 1 0.02 -4.64 19.85
N GLN A 2 -1.21 -5.11 19.64
CA GLN A 2 -1.54 -6.54 19.73
C GLN A 2 -0.84 -7.31 18.59
N LYS A 3 -0.95 -8.64 18.58
CA LYS A 3 -0.45 -9.44 17.46
C LYS A 3 -1.38 -9.25 16.25
N ARG A 4 -0.79 -9.08 15.06
CA ARG A 4 -1.54 -8.99 13.80
C ARG A 4 -2.38 -10.25 13.57
N GLY A 5 -3.66 -10.06 13.27
CA GLY A 5 -4.63 -11.10 12.92
C GLY A 5 -4.65 -11.41 11.43
N SER A 6 -5.43 -12.44 11.05
CA SER A 6 -5.62 -12.77 9.64
C SER A 6 -6.47 -11.72 8.92
N ILE A 7 -6.13 -11.45 7.67
CA ILE A 7 -6.91 -10.62 6.74
C ILE A 7 -7.34 -11.38 5.48
N SER A 8 -7.09 -12.69 5.42
CA SER A 8 -7.28 -13.50 4.22
C SER A 8 -8.74 -13.57 3.72
N MET A 9 -9.71 -13.31 4.60
CA MET A 9 -11.13 -13.29 4.24
C MET A 9 -11.50 -12.11 3.32
N VAL A 10 -10.74 -11.02 3.36
CA VAL A 10 -11.05 -9.82 2.57
C VAL A 10 -10.63 -10.06 1.12
N LYS A 11 -11.49 -9.71 0.17
CA LYS A 11 -11.19 -9.70 -1.26
C LYS A 11 -11.62 -8.34 -1.79
N PRO A 12 -10.70 -7.37 -1.89
CA PRO A 12 -11.02 -6.05 -2.43
C PRO A 12 -11.42 -6.13 -3.92
N THR A 13 -11.81 -5.00 -4.50
CA THR A 13 -12.15 -4.91 -5.92
C THR A 13 -11.02 -5.39 -6.82
N GLY A 14 -11.36 -6.07 -7.92
CA GLY A 14 -10.41 -6.65 -8.88
C GLY A 14 -9.42 -7.66 -8.28
N TRP A 15 -9.78 -8.30 -7.17
CA TRP A 15 -8.90 -9.27 -6.51
C TRP A 15 -8.74 -10.56 -7.32
N HIS A 16 -7.49 -10.89 -7.65
CA HIS A 16 -7.10 -12.17 -8.26
C HIS A 16 -6.03 -12.88 -7.43
N LEU A 17 -6.10 -14.22 -7.38
CA LEU A 17 -5.04 -15.03 -6.77
C LEU A 17 -3.95 -15.33 -7.81
N ALA A 18 -2.91 -14.51 -7.83
CA ALA A 18 -1.88 -14.50 -8.87
C ALA A 18 -0.50 -14.81 -8.28
N LYS A 19 0.25 -15.73 -8.91
CA LYS A 19 1.59 -16.15 -8.44
C LYS A 19 2.66 -16.09 -9.52
N TYR A 20 3.83 -15.57 -9.15
CA TYR A 20 5.03 -15.51 -9.99
C TYR A 20 6.27 -15.81 -9.13
N ASP A 21 7.15 -16.70 -9.59
CA ASP A 21 8.30 -17.15 -8.80
C ASP A 21 9.35 -16.07 -8.54
N PHE A 22 9.43 -15.04 -9.39
CA PHE A 22 10.37 -13.93 -9.24
C PHE A 22 9.87 -12.81 -8.31
N ILE A 23 8.62 -12.87 -7.85
CA ILE A 23 8.06 -11.92 -6.88
C ILE A 23 8.36 -12.46 -5.48
N ASP A 24 8.90 -11.62 -4.60
CA ASP A 24 9.10 -11.99 -3.20
C ASP A 24 7.76 -12.36 -2.52
N GLY A 25 7.72 -13.50 -1.83
CA GLY A 25 6.49 -14.10 -1.32
C GLY A 25 5.56 -14.70 -2.39
N LYS A 26 5.98 -14.69 -3.66
CA LYS A 26 5.33 -15.25 -4.86
C LYS A 26 3.99 -14.66 -5.28
N TYR A 27 3.29 -13.92 -4.42
CA TYR A 27 1.98 -13.35 -4.76
C TYR A 27 2.12 -11.98 -5.41
N LEU A 28 1.49 -11.79 -6.57
CA LEU A 28 1.43 -10.46 -7.21
C LEU A 28 0.61 -9.48 -6.37
N TYR A 29 -0.63 -9.86 -6.03
CA TYR A 29 -1.53 -8.99 -5.29
C TYR A 29 -1.48 -9.25 -3.80
N ASN A 30 -1.34 -8.16 -3.06
CA ASN A 30 -1.45 -8.04 -1.62
C ASN A 30 -2.77 -7.36 -1.26
N ARG A 31 -3.27 -7.67 -0.06
CA ARG A 31 -4.28 -6.86 0.62
C ARG A 31 -3.53 -5.69 1.24
N CYS A 32 -3.37 -4.63 0.46
CA CYS A 32 -2.58 -3.48 0.86
C CYS A 32 -3.41 -2.64 1.82
N HIS A 33 -2.85 -2.43 3.02
CA HIS A 33 -3.40 -1.47 3.97
C HIS A 33 -3.23 -0.06 3.40
N LEU A 34 -4.27 0.77 3.47
CA LEU A 34 -4.10 2.20 3.20
C LEU A 34 -3.35 2.84 4.38
N ILE A 35 -3.79 2.56 5.60
CA ILE A 35 -3.10 2.92 6.84
C ILE A 35 -2.50 1.65 7.44
N ALA A 36 -1.16 1.56 7.44
CA ALA A 36 -0.41 0.40 7.93
C ALA A 36 -0.89 -0.11 9.29
N TYR A 37 -0.79 -1.43 9.49
CA TYR A 37 -1.11 -2.06 10.79
C TYR A 37 -0.30 -1.47 11.94
N GLU A 38 0.97 -1.14 11.72
CA GLU A 38 1.81 -0.55 12.76
C GLU A 38 1.38 0.86 13.19
N LEU A 39 0.67 1.59 12.30
CA LEU A 39 0.15 2.92 12.57
C LEU A 39 -1.27 2.89 13.16
N SER A 40 -2.12 1.96 12.69
CA SER A 40 -3.55 1.93 13.04
C SER A 40 -3.96 0.80 13.99
N GLY A 41 -3.20 -0.30 14.02
CA GLY A 41 -3.59 -1.55 14.67
C GLY A 41 -4.74 -2.31 13.98
N GLU A 42 -5.18 -1.88 12.81
CA GLU A 42 -6.34 -2.47 12.12
C GLU A 42 -5.99 -3.72 11.30
N ASN A 43 -6.75 -4.79 11.51
CA ASN A 43 -6.58 -6.05 10.76
C ASN A 43 -7.45 -6.05 9.49
N ALA A 44 -8.55 -6.83 9.49
CA ALA A 44 -9.40 -7.08 8.33
C ALA A 44 -10.46 -5.98 8.11
N ASN A 45 -10.07 -4.71 8.21
CA ASN A 45 -10.98 -3.59 7.92
C ASN A 45 -11.13 -3.44 6.40
N VAL A 46 -12.32 -3.77 5.87
CA VAL A 46 -12.61 -3.71 4.43
C VAL A 46 -12.50 -2.31 3.84
N GLN A 47 -12.62 -1.26 4.66
CA GLN A 47 -12.47 0.13 4.22
C GLN A 47 -11.00 0.56 4.13
N ASN A 48 -10.08 -0.22 4.72
CA ASN A 48 -8.65 0.08 4.81
C ASN A 48 -7.82 -0.88 3.94
N LEU A 49 -8.45 -1.70 3.09
CA LEU A 49 -7.76 -2.73 2.29
C LEU A 49 -8.12 -2.61 0.82
N ILE A 50 -7.11 -2.44 -0.02
CA ILE A 50 -7.24 -2.43 -1.49
C ILE A 50 -6.43 -3.57 -2.12
N THR A 51 -6.76 -3.92 -3.37
CA THR A 51 -5.92 -4.77 -4.21
C THR A 51 -4.73 -3.94 -4.69
N GLY A 52 -3.54 -4.28 -4.22
CA GLY A 52 -2.31 -3.62 -4.65
C GLY A 52 -1.21 -4.62 -4.92
N THR A 53 -0.24 -4.27 -5.76
CA THR A 53 0.89 -5.16 -6.05
C THR A 53 1.81 -5.32 -4.84
N ARG A 54 2.57 -6.42 -4.82
CA ARG A 54 3.65 -6.64 -3.85
C ARG A 54 4.66 -5.49 -3.88
N TYR A 55 5.02 -5.03 -5.07
CA TYR A 55 5.94 -3.92 -5.25
C TYR A 55 5.39 -2.62 -4.66
N MET A 56 4.15 -2.21 -4.96
CA MET A 56 3.56 -1.02 -4.36
C MET A 56 3.52 -1.14 -2.84
N ASN A 57 3.11 -2.30 -2.32
CA ASN A 57 3.01 -2.54 -0.88
C ASN A 57 4.36 -2.39 -0.17
N VAL A 58 5.39 -3.12 -0.63
CA VAL A 58 6.66 -3.28 0.10
C VAL A 58 7.72 -2.27 -0.32
N VAL A 59 7.75 -1.88 -1.59
CA VAL A 59 8.75 -0.95 -2.12
C VAL A 59 8.18 0.46 -2.23
N GLY A 60 6.91 0.58 -2.62
CA GLY A 60 6.26 1.88 -2.82
C GLY A 60 5.82 2.57 -1.53
N MET A 61 5.11 1.87 -0.64
CA MET A 61 4.46 2.46 0.55
C MET A 61 5.26 2.23 1.84
N GLN A 62 5.68 0.99 2.10
CA GLN A 62 6.28 0.59 3.38
C GLN A 62 7.43 1.49 3.87
N PRO A 63 8.38 1.97 3.03
CA PRO A 63 9.44 2.86 3.53
C PRO A 63 8.93 4.15 4.17
N PHE A 64 7.81 4.68 3.70
CA PHE A 64 7.18 5.90 4.24
C PHE A 64 6.35 5.63 5.49
N GLU A 65 5.69 4.46 5.53
CA GLU A 65 4.98 3.95 6.71
C GLU A 65 5.98 3.74 7.87
N ASP A 66 7.05 2.98 7.63
CA ASP A 66 8.12 2.72 8.59
C ASP A 66 8.72 4.04 9.08
N LYS A 67 9.07 4.96 8.16
CA LYS A 67 9.64 6.27 8.52
C LYS A 67 8.72 7.05 9.47
N THR A 68 7.42 7.03 9.20
CA THR A 68 6.39 7.69 10.03
C THR A 68 6.27 7.02 11.40
N ALA A 69 6.19 5.70 11.45
CA ALA A 69 6.12 4.94 12.69
C ALA A 69 7.37 5.19 13.56
N TRP A 70 8.56 5.15 12.96
CA TRP A 70 9.82 5.43 13.65
C TRP A 70 9.90 6.84 14.22
N TYR A 71 9.34 7.83 13.53
CA TYR A 71 9.29 9.21 14.03
C TYR A 71 8.40 9.28 15.28
N ILE A 72 7.17 8.76 15.20
CA ILE A 72 6.21 8.74 16.31
C ILE A 72 6.82 8.03 17.52
N LEU A 73 7.42 6.86 17.32
CA LEU A 73 8.01 6.06 18.40
C LEU A 73 9.20 6.76 19.09
N ARG A 74 10.05 7.48 18.34
CA ARG A 74 11.25 8.11 18.89
C ARG A 74 10.98 9.44 19.59
N THR A 75 9.95 10.16 19.15
CA THR A 75 9.68 11.52 19.61
C THR A 75 8.48 11.61 20.53
N GLY A 76 7.50 10.72 20.38
CA GLY A 76 6.18 10.88 21.00
C GLY A 76 5.31 11.96 20.33
N ASN A 77 5.78 12.55 19.23
CA ASN A 77 5.07 13.59 18.47
C ASN A 77 3.96 13.01 17.59
N HIS A 78 3.14 13.91 17.06
CA HIS A 78 2.00 13.56 16.21
C HIS A 78 2.30 13.83 14.73
N VAL A 79 1.69 13.02 13.88
CA VAL A 79 1.79 13.13 12.42
C VAL A 79 0.40 13.20 11.82
N LEU A 80 0.13 14.23 11.03
CA LEU A 80 -0.99 14.22 10.10
C LEU A 80 -0.63 13.28 8.96
N TYR A 81 -1.47 12.26 8.73
CA TYR A 81 -1.21 11.22 7.74
C TYR A 81 -2.46 10.98 6.89
N ARG A 82 -2.31 10.92 5.57
CA ARG A 82 -3.42 10.71 4.63
C ARG A 82 -3.00 9.79 3.48
N CYS A 83 -3.90 8.86 3.16
CA CYS A 83 -3.75 7.95 2.03
C CYS A 83 -4.97 8.10 1.13
N THR A 84 -4.73 8.43 -0.14
CA THR A 84 -5.81 8.59 -1.13
C THR A 84 -5.55 7.63 -2.29
N PRO A 85 -6.24 6.48 -2.37
CA PRO A 85 -6.16 5.64 -3.55
C PRO A 85 -6.79 6.36 -4.75
N ILE A 86 -6.07 6.40 -5.86
CA ILE A 86 -6.51 7.08 -7.09
C ILE A 86 -6.99 6.04 -8.08
N PHE A 87 -8.29 6.09 -8.40
CA PHE A 87 -8.92 5.27 -9.43
C PHE A 87 -9.18 6.14 -10.66
N GLU A 88 -8.89 5.58 -11.84
CA GLU A 88 -9.23 6.19 -13.12
C GLU A 88 -10.54 5.59 -13.63
N GLY A 89 -11.53 6.43 -13.90
CA GLY A 89 -12.82 5.98 -14.44
C GLY A 89 -13.50 4.95 -13.55
N ASP A 90 -13.84 3.80 -14.14
CA ASP A 90 -14.50 2.66 -13.51
C ASP A 90 -13.53 1.52 -13.16
N ASN A 91 -12.21 1.81 -13.09
CA ASN A 91 -11.22 0.80 -12.77
C ASN A 91 -11.48 0.12 -11.42
N LEU A 92 -11.31 -1.19 -11.36
CA LEU A 92 -11.43 -1.96 -10.11
C LEU A 92 -10.16 -1.89 -9.26
N LEU A 93 -9.01 -1.56 -9.85
CA LEU A 93 -7.75 -1.31 -9.14
C LEU A 93 -7.42 0.18 -9.19
N ALA A 94 -6.84 0.69 -8.10
CA ALA A 94 -6.26 2.01 -8.10
C ALA A 94 -5.00 2.03 -8.99
N THR A 95 -4.78 3.11 -9.73
CA THR A 95 -3.52 3.39 -10.45
C THR A 95 -2.35 3.50 -9.45
N GLY A 96 -2.64 3.94 -8.24
CA GLY A 96 -1.68 4.07 -7.14
C GLY A 96 -2.33 4.73 -5.93
N VAL A 97 -1.52 5.00 -4.91
CA VAL A 97 -1.94 5.69 -3.70
C VAL A 97 -1.13 6.96 -3.53
N LEU A 98 -1.82 8.09 -3.39
CA LEU A 98 -1.21 9.33 -2.92
C LEU A 98 -1.02 9.26 -1.40
N LEU A 99 0.22 9.31 -0.95
CA LEU A 99 0.61 9.20 0.43
C LEU A 99 1.19 10.53 0.92
N GLU A 100 0.59 11.08 1.96
CA GLU A 100 0.92 12.39 2.49
C GLU A 100 1.14 12.29 4.00
N ALA A 101 2.21 12.92 4.49
CA ALA A 101 2.41 13.05 5.92
C ALA A 101 3.13 14.34 6.30
N ARG A 102 2.77 14.89 7.46
CA ARG A 102 3.44 16.03 8.08
C ARG A 102 3.44 15.92 9.60
N SER A 103 4.62 16.01 10.23
CA SER A 103 4.74 16.11 11.68
C SER A 103 4.29 17.48 12.20
N ILE A 104 3.62 17.50 13.36
CA ILE A 104 2.91 18.68 13.86
C ILE A 104 3.84 19.57 14.69
N GLU A 105 4.47 19.00 15.72
CA GLU A 105 5.22 19.71 16.75
C GLU A 105 6.52 20.35 16.23
N ASP A 106 7.16 19.72 15.25
CA ASP A 106 8.37 20.24 14.58
C ASP A 106 8.05 20.90 13.23
N HIS A 107 6.77 21.20 12.98
CA HIS A 107 6.30 21.85 11.76
C HIS A 107 6.68 21.15 10.43
N GLY A 108 6.98 19.85 10.48
CA GLY A 108 7.33 19.03 9.31
C GLY A 108 8.82 18.81 9.13
N GLU A 109 9.67 19.23 10.08
CA GLU A 109 11.12 18.99 9.99
C GLU A 109 11.46 17.50 10.02
N GLY A 110 10.79 16.70 10.85
CA GLY A 110 11.01 15.25 10.92
C GLY A 110 10.30 14.46 9.82
N ILE A 111 9.02 14.76 9.58
CA ILE A 111 8.19 14.14 8.56
C ILE A 111 7.54 15.23 7.71
N CYS A 112 7.86 15.25 6.42
CA CYS A 112 7.12 16.01 5.42
C CYS A 112 7.31 15.32 4.07
N PHE A 113 6.24 14.72 3.55
CA PHE A 113 6.26 14.13 2.21
C PHE A 113 4.87 14.14 1.57
N ASN A 114 4.89 14.13 0.24
CA ASN A 114 3.73 13.95 -0.63
C ASN A 114 4.20 13.14 -1.83
N VAL A 115 3.88 11.85 -1.86
CA VAL A 115 4.42 10.90 -2.84
C VAL A 115 3.30 10.06 -3.45
N PHE A 116 3.45 9.74 -4.73
CA PHE A 116 2.52 8.84 -5.41
C PHE A 116 3.16 7.44 -5.54
N CYS A 117 2.58 6.47 -4.85
CA CYS A 117 3.00 5.08 -4.85
C CYS A 117 2.26 4.34 -5.97
N TYR A 118 2.91 4.11 -7.11
CA TYR A 118 2.33 3.46 -8.27
C TYR A 118 1.96 1.99 -8.00
N ASN A 119 0.75 1.59 -8.38
CA ASN A 119 0.26 0.20 -8.28
C ASN A 119 0.78 -0.67 -9.42
N VAL A 120 2.09 -0.76 -9.55
CA VAL A 120 2.80 -1.48 -10.63
C VAL A 120 3.60 -2.63 -10.06
N GLN A 121 3.98 -3.58 -10.91
CA GLN A 121 4.92 -4.64 -10.55
C GLN A 121 5.91 -4.80 -11.70
N PRO A 122 7.23 -4.78 -11.44
CA PRO A 122 8.23 -5.06 -12.48
C PRO A 122 7.91 -6.34 -13.24
N ASN A 123 8.03 -6.26 -14.57
CA ASN A 123 7.76 -7.34 -15.54
C ASN A 123 6.31 -7.80 -15.62
N ILE A 124 5.35 -7.10 -15.00
CA ILE A 124 3.92 -7.43 -15.10
C ILE A 124 3.16 -6.23 -15.65
N LYS A 125 2.36 -6.46 -16.70
CA LYS A 125 1.35 -5.53 -17.17
C LYS A 125 0.05 -5.83 -16.43
N ILE A 126 -0.60 -4.80 -15.91
CA ILE A 126 -1.86 -4.88 -15.17
C ILE A 126 -2.96 -4.25 -16.01
N ASP A 127 -4.10 -4.95 -16.11
CA ASP A 127 -5.36 -4.36 -16.50
C ASP A 127 -6.04 -3.82 -15.24
N TYR A 128 -6.03 -2.49 -15.07
CA TYR A 128 -6.61 -1.86 -13.87
C TYR A 128 -8.15 -1.93 -13.87
N HIS A 129 -8.78 -2.12 -15.03
CA HIS A 129 -10.23 -2.22 -15.13
C HIS A 129 -10.72 -3.54 -14.55
N THR A 130 -10.05 -4.66 -14.83
CA THR A 130 -10.47 -6.00 -14.37
C THR A 130 -9.64 -6.58 -13.23
N GLY A 131 -8.42 -6.09 -13.03
CA GLY A 131 -7.40 -6.69 -12.19
C GLY A 131 -6.61 -7.81 -12.88
N ASP A 132 -6.88 -8.12 -14.15
CA ASP A 132 -6.11 -9.11 -14.91
C ASP A 132 -4.65 -8.67 -15.07
N HIS A 133 -3.80 -9.63 -15.39
CA HIS A 133 -2.36 -9.43 -15.44
C HIS A 133 -1.71 -10.25 -16.54
N GLN A 134 -0.58 -9.78 -17.04
CA GLN A 134 0.23 -10.51 -18.01
C GLN A 134 1.72 -10.31 -17.73
N LEU A 135 2.49 -11.39 -17.83
CA LEU A 135 3.94 -11.30 -17.83
C LEU A 135 4.39 -10.54 -19.09
N VAL A 136 5.20 -9.51 -18.89
CA VAL A 136 5.87 -8.81 -19.98
C VAL A 136 7.27 -9.41 -20.11
N VAL A 137 7.51 -10.12 -21.21
CA VAL A 137 8.85 -10.58 -21.56
C VAL A 137 9.59 -9.37 -22.11
N GLN A 138 10.72 -9.01 -21.50
CA GLN A 138 11.68 -8.10 -22.11
C GLN A 138 12.60 -8.96 -22.97
N ASP A 139 12.67 -8.65 -24.27
CA ASP A 139 13.63 -9.24 -25.21
C ASP A 139 15.07 -8.88 -24.85
#